data_AF-A0A651HDQ6-F1
#
_entry.id   AF-A0A651HDQ6-F1
#
_cell.length_a   1.000
_cell.length_b   1.000
_cell.length_c   1.000
_cell.angle_alpha   90.00
_cell.angle_beta   90.00
_cell.angle_gamma   90.00
#
_symmetry.space_group_name_H-M   'P 1'
#
loop_
_entity.id
_entity.type
_entity.pdbx_description
1 polymer ?
#
loop_
_entity_poly.entity_id
_entity_poly.type
_entity_poly.pdbx_seq_one_letter_code
_entity_poly.pdbx_strand_id
1 'polypeptide(L)' 'MGTRTLSVDDEAYERLRRARLDPRESFSKVIKRAKWDTGKPKCGDILRRSEGLPLMDEATLDRLDQAQKEDRAPATKWKR' A
#
# COMPACT_ATOMS: atom_id res chain seq x y z
N MET A 1 26.31 -0.86 -22.73
CA MET A 1 25.31 -0.94 -21.64
C MET A 1 25.82 -1.94 -20.62
N GLY A 2 26.07 -1.53 -19.38
CA GLY A 2 26.61 -2.45 -18.37
C GLY A 2 25.55 -3.44 -17.90
N THR A 3 25.87 -4.73 -17.92
CA THR A 3 25.06 -5.78 -17.28
C THR A 3 25.51 -5.94 -15.83
N ARG A 4 24.56 -6.02 -14.91
CA ARG A 4 24.83 -6.43 -13.53
C ARG A 4 24.04 -7.70 -13.24
N THR A 5 24.69 -8.64 -12.57
CA THR A 5 24.04 -9.85 -12.07
C THR A 5 23.47 -9.55 -10.69
N LEU A 6 22.22 -9.97 -10.46
CA LEU A 6 21.56 -9.89 -9.17
C LEU A 6 20.87 -11.23 -8.91
N SER A 7 20.85 -11.65 -7.65
CA SER A 7 20.07 -12.82 -7.21
C SER A 7 18.69 -12.35 -6.74
N VAL A 8 17.65 -13.11 -7.06
CA VAL A 8 16.29 -12.92 -6.56
C VAL A 8 15.83 -14.21 -5.88
N ASP A 9 14.85 -14.11 -5.00
CA ASP A 9 14.16 -15.30 -4.50
C ASP A 9 13.27 -15.94 -5.60
N ASP A 10 12.85 -17.18 -5.35
CA ASP A 10 12.06 -17.97 -6.32
C ASP A 10 10.70 -17.33 -6.62
N GLU A 11 10.09 -16.65 -5.63
CA GLU A 11 8.80 -15.99 -5.83
C GLU A 11 8.93 -14.79 -6.79
N ALA A 12 9.95 -13.96 -6.59
CA ALA A 12 10.28 -12.83 -7.44
C ALA A 12 10.66 -13.29 -8.86
N TYR A 13 11.42 -14.38 -8.98
CA TYR A 13 11.73 -14.99 -10.27
C TYR A 13 10.44 -15.39 -11.02
N GLU A 14 9.52 -16.10 -10.36
CA GLU A 14 8.26 -16.53 -10.97
C GLU A 14 7.34 -15.35 -11.31
N ARG A 15 7.31 -14.31 -10.47
CA ARG A 15 6.60 -13.05 -10.78
C ARG A 15 7.15 -12.40 -12.04
N LEU A 16 8.48 -12.29 -12.18
CA LEU A 16 9.12 -11.75 -13.38
C LEU A 16 8.84 -12.61 -14.62
N ARG A 17 8.86 -13.95 -14.46
CA ARG A 17 8.55 -14.91 -15.53
C ARG A 17 7.12 -14.75 -16.03
N ARG A 18 6.14 -14.64 -15.13
CA ARG A 18 4.72 -14.45 -15.47
C ARG A 18 4.41 -13.08 -16.07
N ALA A 19 5.16 -12.06 -15.69
CA ALA A 19 4.97 -10.69 -16.19
C ALA A 19 5.52 -10.44 -17.61
N ARG A 20 6.12 -11.46 -18.25
CA ARG A 20 6.59 -11.40 -19.63
C ARG A 20 5.41 -11.38 -20.59
N LEU A 21 5.46 -10.50 -21.60
CA LEU A 21 4.47 -10.51 -22.69
C LEU A 21 4.79 -11.55 -23.75
N ASP A 22 6.07 -11.89 -23.92
CA ASP A 22 6.52 -12.90 -24.88
C ASP A 22 7.68 -13.75 -24.33
N PRO A 23 7.86 -14.99 -24.82
CA PRO A 23 8.89 -15.90 -24.33
C PRO A 23 10.34 -15.49 -24.63
N ARG A 24 10.58 -14.40 -25.34
CA ARG A 24 11.91 -13.82 -25.63
C ARG A 24 12.13 -12.49 -24.91
N GLU A 25 11.14 -11.94 -24.21
CA GLU A 25 11.28 -10.71 -23.43
C GLU A 25 12.31 -10.90 -22.31
N SER A 26 13.28 -9.99 -22.20
CA SER A 26 14.27 -10.04 -21.12
C SER A 26 13.70 -9.50 -19.81
N PHE A 27 14.16 -10.03 -18.67
CA PHE A 27 13.76 -9.52 -17.36
C PHE A 27 14.10 -8.04 -17.18
N SER A 28 15.17 -7.54 -17.80
CA SER A 28 15.48 -6.11 -17.81
C SER A 28 14.38 -5.26 -18.46
N LYS A 29 13.68 -5.77 -19.49
CA LYS A 29 12.52 -5.06 -20.07
C LYS A 29 11.31 -5.11 -19.14
N VAL A 30 11.05 -6.27 -18.53
CA VAL A 30 9.97 -6.44 -17.54
C VAL A 30 10.14 -5.47 -16.38
N ILE A 31 11.34 -5.42 -15.79
CA ILE A 31 11.69 -4.52 -14.68
C ILE A 31 11.50 -3.05 -15.07
N LYS A 32 11.90 -2.66 -16.28
CA LYS A 32 11.75 -1.27 -16.77
C LYS A 32 10.30 -0.87 -17.02
N ARG A 33 9.44 -1.81 -17.44
CA ARG A 33 7.99 -1.57 -17.65
C ARG A 33 7.21 -1.56 -16.33
N ALA A 34 7.69 -2.28 -15.31
CA ALA A 34 7.03 -2.35 -14.03
C ALA A 34 6.78 -0.94 -13.46
N LYS A 35 5.57 -0.72 -12.94
CA LYS A 35 5.25 0.49 -12.20
C LYS A 35 5.75 0.30 -10.77
N TRP A 36 6.85 0.97 -10.45
CA TRP A 36 7.38 1.03 -9.10
C TRP A 36 6.70 2.19 -8.37
N ASP A 37 6.03 1.91 -7.26
CA ASP A 37 5.48 2.96 -6.42
C ASP A 37 6.65 3.61 -5.64
N THR A 38 7.30 4.58 -6.27
CA THR A 38 8.49 5.27 -5.75
C THR A 38 8.15 6.52 -4.95
N GLY A 39 6.86 6.86 -4.83
CA GLY A 39 6.39 8.05 -4.14
C GLY A 39 6.04 7.77 -2.68
N LYS A 40 6.11 8.82 -1.84
CA LYS A 40 5.32 8.80 -0.60
C LYS A 40 3.84 8.75 -0.99
N PRO A 41 3.02 7.89 -0.37
CA PRO A 41 1.60 7.85 -0.66
C PRO A 41 0.99 9.24 -0.49
N LYS A 42 0.27 9.70 -1.50
CA LYS A 42 -0.42 11.00 -1.48
C LYS A 42 -1.83 10.81 -0.95
N CYS A 43 -2.48 11.91 -0.55
CA CYS A 43 -3.87 11.86 -0.06
C CYS A 43 -4.83 11.19 -1.05
N GLY A 44 -4.62 11.38 -2.36
CA GLY A 44 -5.41 10.71 -3.40
C GLY A 44 -5.23 9.19 -3.44
N ASP A 45 -4.09 8.66 -3.00
CA ASP A 45 -3.85 7.21 -2.93
C ASP A 45 -4.58 6.60 -1.73
N ILE A 46 -4.70 7.35 -0.63
CA ILE A 46 -5.52 6.96 0.52
C ILE A 46 -7.00 6.93 0.12
N LEU A 47 -7.49 7.97 -0.56
CA LEU A 47 -8.88 8.02 -1.03
C LEU A 47 -9.21 6.84 -1.94
N ARG A 48 -8.37 6.57 -2.94
CA ARG A 48 -8.55 5.44 -3.87
C ARG A 48 -8.54 4.09 -3.16
N ARG A 49 -7.76 3.93 -2.09
CA ARG A 49 -7.76 2.70 -1.27
C ARG A 49 -9.01 2.56 -0.41
N SER A 50 -9.65 3.68 -0.07
CA SER A 50 -10.91 3.67 0.68
C SER A 50 -12.13 3.43 -0.20
N GLU A 51 -12.02 3.60 -1.52
CA GLU A 51 -13.09 3.28 -2.47
C GLU A 51 -13.44 1.78 -2.38
N GLY A 52 -14.68 1.49 -1.98
CA GLY A 52 -15.19 0.12 -1.86
C GLY A 52 -14.99 -0.54 -0.49
N LEU A 53 -14.35 0.13 0.47
CA LEU A 53 -14.39 -0.34 1.86
C LEU A 53 -15.81 -0.19 2.42
N PRO A 54 -16.28 -1.12 3.28
CA PRO A 54 -17.58 -1.00 3.90
C PRO A 54 -17.62 0.25 4.79
N LEU A 55 -18.76 0.96 4.77
CA LEU A 55 -19.03 2.00 5.75
C LEU A 55 -19.14 1.37 7.15
N MET A 56 -18.77 2.14 8.17
CA MET A 56 -18.98 1.74 9.55
C MET A 56 -20.48 1.69 9.84
N ASP A 57 -20.90 0.76 10.69
CA ASP A 57 -22.30 0.69 11.11
C ASP A 57 -22.68 1.90 11.99
N GLU A 58 -23.97 2.24 11.96
CA GLU A 58 -24.52 3.40 12.66
C GLU A 58 -24.25 3.33 14.17
N ALA A 59 -24.40 2.15 14.77
CA ALA A 59 -24.18 1.96 16.20
C ALA A 59 -22.73 2.27 16.62
N THR A 60 -21.78 2.06 15.72
CA THR A 60 -20.37 2.39 15.92
C THR A 60 -20.11 3.88 15.71
N LEU A 61 -20.75 4.50 14.73
CA LEU A 61 -20.69 5.95 14.56
C LEU A 61 -21.27 6.67 15.79
N ASP A 62 -22.43 6.27 16.28
CA ASP A 62 -23.06 6.80 17.50
C ASP A 62 -22.13 6.71 18.72
N ARG A 63 -21.45 5.57 18.86
CA ARG A 63 -20.49 5.34 19.95
C ARG A 63 -19.30 6.29 19.86
N LEU A 64 -18.78 6.51 18.66
CA LEU A 64 -17.65 7.42 18.42
C LEU A 64 -18.05 8.88 18.67
N ASP A 65 -19.22 9.28 18.20
CA ASP A 65 -19.77 10.62 18.42
C ASP A 65 -19.98 10.89 19.91
N GLN A 66 -20.50 9.92 20.65
CA GLN A 66 -20.66 10.04 22.09
C GLN A 66 -19.31 10.14 22.80
N ALA A 67 -18.34 9.30 22.42
CA ALA A 67 -16.99 9.35 22.96
C ALA A 67 -16.30 10.71 22.71
N GLN A 68 -16.52 11.33 21.55
CA GLN A 68 -16.01 12.68 21.25
C GLN A 68 -16.68 13.75 22.11
N LYS A 69 -17.99 13.68 22.32
CA LYS A 69 -18.72 14.65 23.18
C LYS A 69 -18.28 14.56 24.64
N GLU A 70 -17.95 13.35 25.09
CA GLU A 70 -17.48 13.07 26.44
C GLU A 70 -15.97 13.25 26.60
N ASP A 71 -15.25 13.54 25.51
CA ASP A 71 -13.78 13.66 25.54
C ASP A 71 -13.37 14.81 26.47
N ARG A 72 -12.50 14.47 27.42
CA ARG A 72 -11.93 15.39 28.40
C ARG A 72 -10.43 15.24 28.40
N ALA A 73 -9.75 16.36 28.60
CA ALA A 73 -8.32 16.35 28.82
C ALA A 73 -7.98 15.31 29.91
N PRO A 74 -6.98 14.45 29.67
CA PRO A 74 -6.62 13.43 30.62
C PRO A 74 -6.14 14.10 31.92
N ALA A 75 -6.51 13.55 33.08
CA ALA A 75 -6.10 14.09 34.38
C ALA A 75 -4.57 14.10 34.57
N THR A 76 -3.85 13.27 33.82
CA THR A 76 -2.39 13.24 33.77
C THR A 76 -1.91 13.26 32.33
N LYS A 77 -0.73 13.86 32.09
CA LYS A 77 -0.14 13.97 30.75
C LYS A 77 0.07 12.58 30.16
N TRP A 78 -0.28 12.41 28.88
CA TRP A 78 0.03 11.19 28.15
C TRP A 78 1.52 10.90 28.20
N LYS A 79 1.86 9.66 28.61
CA LYS A 79 3.23 9.16 28.59
C LYS A 79 3.59 8.84 27.14
N ARG A 80 4.79 9.21 26.74
CA ARG A 80 5.32 8.97 25.40
C ARG A 80 5.91 7.57 25.30
#